data_AF-A0A7S1WPG0-F1
#
_entry.id   AF-A0A7S1WPG0-F1
#
_cell.length_a   1.000
_cell.length_b   1.000
_cell.length_c   1.000
_cell.angle_alpha   90.00
_cell.angle_beta   90.00
_cell.angle_gamma   90.00
#
_symmetry.space_group_name_H-M   'P 1'
#
loop_
_entity.id
_entity.type
_entity.pdbx_description
1 polymer ?
#
loop_
_entity_poly.entity_id
_entity_poly.type
_entity_poly.pdbx_seq_one_letter_code
_entity_poly.pdbx_strand_id
1 'polypeptide(L)'
;QIALSMWLGVTLDGIPEALMLGFMTNEGLVSWDLLVAVFIANFPEAFSAASLLRGYNVPASTIVGMWTMVFLLTGILAMVGSAIMPTNVDENYQLERIRDVGTAACEGLTGGAMLAMVSTAMVPEAYLHAGDLSGVLFVAGFLVSVYLDGVGARYGGPQSLGG
;
A
#
# COMPACT_ATOMS: atom_id res chain seq x y z
N GLN A 1 -5.90 0.93 -25.14
CA GLN A 1 -6.00 2.10 -24.24
C GLN A 1 -6.24 1.66 -22.80
N ILE A 2 -7.15 0.69 -22.56
CA ILE A 2 -7.46 0.15 -21.22
C ILE A 2 -6.24 -0.42 -20.47
N ALA A 3 -5.36 -1.15 -21.15
CA ALA A 3 -4.17 -1.74 -20.51
C ALA A 3 -3.16 -0.70 -20.00
N LEU A 4 -3.03 0.45 -20.70
CA LEU A 4 -2.11 1.52 -20.29
C LEU A 4 -2.69 2.31 -19.12
N SER A 5 -4.02 2.53 -19.10
CA SER A 5 -4.70 3.18 -17.98
C SER A 5 -4.67 2.31 -16.72
N MET A 6 -4.79 0.98 -16.85
CA MET A 6 -4.62 0.06 -15.72
C MET A 6 -3.19 0.08 -15.19
N TRP A 7 -2.17 0.02 -16.07
CA TRP A 7 -0.77 0.13 -15.64
C TRP A 7 -0.49 1.47 -14.94
N LEU A 8 -1.05 2.57 -15.45
CA LEU A 8 -0.93 3.88 -14.84
C LEU A 8 -1.62 3.92 -13.47
N GLY A 9 -2.80 3.30 -13.36
CA GLY A 9 -3.55 3.14 -12.11
C GLY A 9 -2.72 2.43 -11.05
N VAL A 10 -2.20 1.24 -11.37
CA VAL A 10 -1.32 0.47 -10.47
C VAL A 10 -0.04 1.24 -10.10
N THR A 11 0.53 1.99 -11.05
CA THR A 11 1.71 2.81 -10.76
C THR A 11 1.39 3.96 -9.80
N LEU A 12 0.24 4.60 -9.98
CA LEU A 12 -0.22 5.69 -9.11
C LEU A 12 -0.64 5.20 -7.73
N ASP A 13 -1.23 4.00 -7.64
CA ASP A 13 -1.61 3.36 -6.37
C ASP A 13 -0.39 2.86 -5.58
N GLY A 14 0.64 2.39 -6.28
CA GLY A 14 1.90 2.00 -5.67
C GLY A 14 2.64 3.16 -4.96
N ILE A 15 2.32 4.43 -5.27
CA ILE A 15 2.95 5.60 -4.63
C ILE A 15 2.57 5.71 -3.14
N PRO A 16 1.28 5.85 -2.77
CA PRO A 16 0.87 5.90 -1.37
C PRO A 16 1.18 4.60 -0.62
N GLU A 17 1.03 3.41 -1.24
CA GLU A 17 1.39 2.14 -0.60
C GLU A 17 2.89 2.06 -0.26
N ALA A 18 3.76 2.44 -1.18
CA ALA A 18 5.20 2.42 -0.97
C ALA A 18 5.63 3.37 0.16
N LEU A 19 5.07 4.59 0.17
CA LEU A 19 5.34 5.55 1.23
C LEU A 19 4.88 5.02 2.59
N MET A 20 3.66 4.44 2.66
CA MET A 20 3.14 3.81 3.87
C MET A 20 4.07 2.73 4.41
N LEU A 21 4.48 1.79 3.54
CA LEU A 21 5.37 0.69 3.92
C LEU A 21 6.73 1.23 4.42
N GLY A 22 7.26 2.28 3.78
CA GLY A 22 8.47 2.98 4.21
C GLY A 22 8.35 3.54 5.63
N PHE A 23 7.23 4.17 5.96
CA PHE A 23 6.96 4.71 7.30
C PHE A 23 6.86 3.60 8.35
N MET A 24 6.05 2.57 8.08
CA MET A 24 5.85 1.45 9.02
C MET A 24 7.15 0.69 9.32
N THR A 25 8.12 0.72 8.40
CA THR A 25 9.44 0.10 8.59
C THR A 25 10.19 0.72 9.76
N ASN A 26 10.09 2.03 9.96
CA ASN A 26 10.78 2.71 11.06
C ASN A 26 10.10 2.55 12.42
N GLU A 27 8.79 2.29 12.42
CA GLU A 27 8.05 2.02 13.67
C GLU A 27 8.17 0.57 14.12
N GLY A 28 8.85 -0.28 13.35
CA GLY A 28 8.94 -1.72 13.61
C GLY A 28 7.61 -2.45 13.39
N LEU A 29 6.63 -1.80 12.74
CA LEU A 29 5.28 -2.29 12.53
C LEU A 29 5.10 -3.11 11.24
N VAL A 30 6.17 -3.33 10.47
CA VAL A 30 6.10 -4.19 9.29
C VAL A 30 6.00 -5.65 9.73
N SER A 31 4.77 -6.14 9.82
CA SER A 31 4.49 -7.56 10.04
C SER A 31 4.60 -8.35 8.75
N TRP A 32 4.92 -9.64 8.86
CA TRP A 32 4.91 -10.56 7.73
C TRP A 32 3.50 -10.66 7.12
N ASP A 33 2.47 -10.52 7.95
CA ASP A 33 1.07 -10.56 7.55
C ASP A 33 0.72 -9.39 6.62
N LEU A 34 1.20 -8.17 6.92
CA LEU A 34 0.97 -6.99 6.07
C LEU A 34 1.62 -7.16 4.69
N LEU A 35 2.86 -7.63 4.64
CA LEU A 35 3.57 -7.86 3.38
C LEU A 35 2.85 -8.90 2.52
N VAL A 36 2.38 -10.00 3.12
CA VAL A 36 1.62 -11.03 2.42
C VAL A 36 0.27 -10.48 1.93
N ALA A 37 -0.42 -9.68 2.74
CA ALA A 37 -1.69 -9.07 2.35
C ALA A 37 -1.54 -8.12 1.15
N VAL A 38 -0.57 -7.20 1.21
CA VAL A 38 -0.27 -6.27 0.11
C VAL A 38 0.14 -7.01 -1.16
N PHE A 39 0.93 -8.09 -1.03
CA PHE A 39 1.30 -8.93 -2.15
C PHE A 39 0.08 -9.61 -2.81
N ILE A 40 -0.81 -10.20 -1.99
CA ILE A 40 -2.02 -10.87 -2.49
C ILE A 40 -2.97 -9.87 -3.15
N ALA A 41 -3.07 -8.63 -2.65
CA ALA A 41 -3.91 -7.59 -3.24
C ALA A 41 -3.38 -7.15 -4.62
N ASN A 42 -2.07 -6.91 -4.73
CA ASN A 42 -1.44 -6.40 -5.95
C ASN A 42 -1.24 -7.47 -7.04
N PHE A 43 -1.10 -8.75 -6.67
CA PHE A 43 -0.75 -9.81 -7.61
C PHE A 43 -1.81 -10.06 -8.72
N PRO A 44 -3.12 -10.20 -8.41
CA PRO A 44 -4.16 -10.38 -9.43
C PRO A 44 -4.24 -9.21 -10.42
N GLU A 45 -4.04 -7.99 -9.93
CA GLU A 45 -4.11 -6.76 -10.72
C GLU A 45 -2.94 -6.65 -11.70
N ALA A 46 -1.72 -6.87 -11.20
CA ALA A 46 -0.52 -6.90 -12.02
C ALA A 46 -0.57 -8.02 -13.08
N PHE A 47 -1.10 -9.19 -12.70
CA PHE A 47 -1.29 -10.31 -13.63
C PHE A 47 -2.32 -9.98 -14.73
N SER A 48 -3.46 -9.38 -14.35
CA SER A 48 -4.50 -8.96 -15.29
C SER A 48 -3.96 -7.93 -16.29
N ALA A 49 -3.30 -6.87 -15.80
CA ALA A 49 -2.70 -5.84 -16.65
C ALA A 49 -1.62 -6.40 -17.59
N ALA A 50 -0.75 -7.30 -17.11
CA ALA A 50 0.25 -7.96 -17.94
C ALA A 50 -0.38 -8.86 -19.02
N SER A 51 -1.46 -9.59 -18.68
CA SER A 51 -2.19 -10.44 -19.63
C SER A 51 -2.85 -9.62 -20.74
N LEU A 52 -3.40 -8.45 -20.40
CA LEU A 52 -4.00 -7.53 -21.36
C LEU A 52 -2.94 -6.93 -22.30
N LEU A 53 -1.80 -6.47 -21.77
CA LEU A 53 -0.68 -5.95 -22.58
C LEU A 53 -0.16 -7.01 -23.56
N ARG A 54 -0.08 -8.27 -23.14
CA ARG A 54 0.31 -9.38 -24.01
C ARG A 54 -0.74 -9.64 -25.10
N GLY A 55 -2.03 -9.52 -24.78
CA GLY A 55 -3.13 -9.60 -25.76
C GLY A 55 -3.10 -8.49 -26.83
N TYR A 56 -2.50 -7.33 -26.50
CA TYR A 56 -2.26 -6.24 -27.45
C TYR A 56 -0.94 -6.36 -28.24
N ASN A 57 -0.30 -7.54 -28.26
CA ASN A 57 0.99 -7.79 -28.93
C ASN A 57 2.14 -6.90 -28.44
N VAL A 58 2.08 -6.42 -27.20
CA VAL A 58 3.22 -5.72 -26.59
C VAL A 58 4.33 -6.74 -26.31
N PRO A 59 5.59 -6.48 -26.72
CA PRO A 59 6.69 -7.42 -26.51
C PRO A 59 6.97 -7.62 -25.01
N ALA A 60 7.29 -8.85 -24.64
CA ALA A 60 7.51 -9.23 -23.24
C ALA A 60 8.62 -8.41 -22.56
N SER A 61 9.65 -7.99 -23.30
CA SER A 61 10.73 -7.12 -22.80
C SER A 61 10.20 -5.75 -22.34
N THR A 62 9.25 -5.16 -23.07
CA THR A 62 8.62 -3.89 -22.70
C THR A 62 7.73 -4.07 -21.48
N ILE A 63 6.96 -5.15 -21.41
CA ILE A 63 6.12 -5.45 -20.23
C ILE A 63 6.99 -5.59 -18.99
N VAL A 64 8.07 -6.39 -19.05
CA VAL A 64 9.02 -6.55 -17.94
C VAL A 64 9.67 -5.21 -17.58
N GLY A 65 10.09 -4.40 -18.56
CA GLY A 65 10.66 -3.08 -18.30
C GLY A 65 9.71 -2.13 -17.58
N MET A 66 8.42 -2.13 -17.96
CA MET A 66 7.38 -1.35 -17.30
C MET A 66 7.20 -1.76 -15.84
N TRP A 67 7.14 -3.06 -15.54
CA TRP A 67 7.03 -3.54 -14.16
C TRP A 67 8.29 -3.31 -13.33
N THR A 68 9.48 -3.45 -13.92
CA THR A 68 10.74 -3.09 -13.26
C THR A 68 10.77 -1.61 -12.89
N MET A 69 10.24 -0.72 -13.74
CA MET A 69 10.13 0.70 -13.42
C MET A 69 9.22 0.93 -12.20
N VAL A 70 8.06 0.28 -12.14
CA VAL A 70 7.15 0.37 -11.00
C VAL A 70 7.83 -0.13 -9.73
N PHE A 71 8.49 -1.29 -9.78
CA PHE A 71 9.25 -1.85 -8.67
C PHE A 71 10.35 -0.90 -8.16
N LEU A 72 11.11 -0.28 -9.05
CA LEU A 72 12.14 0.69 -8.66
C LEU A 72 11.52 1.95 -8.06
N LEU A 73 10.43 2.45 -8.63
CA LEU A 73 9.75 3.65 -8.16
C LEU A 73 9.15 3.44 -6.77
N THR A 74 8.44 2.34 -6.54
CA THR A 74 7.91 2.00 -5.21
C THR A 74 9.02 1.72 -4.20
N GLY A 75 10.10 1.03 -4.62
CA GLY A 75 11.28 0.85 -3.75
C GLY A 75 11.93 2.16 -3.31
N ILE A 76 12.12 3.10 -4.25
CA ILE A 76 12.66 4.44 -3.94
C ILE A 76 11.71 5.21 -3.02
N LEU A 77 10.41 5.17 -3.28
CA LEU A 77 9.41 5.83 -2.43
C LEU A 77 9.37 5.25 -1.02
N ALA A 78 9.49 3.93 -0.87
CA ALA A 78 9.59 3.29 0.44
C ALA A 78 10.88 3.70 1.17
N MET A 79 12.02 3.79 0.47
CA MET A 79 13.24 4.35 1.06
C MET A 79 13.08 5.81 1.47
N VAL A 80 12.40 6.63 0.66
CA VAL A 80 12.13 8.03 0.99
C VAL A 80 11.20 8.13 2.19
N GLY A 81 10.13 7.32 2.25
CA GLY A 81 9.24 7.24 3.41
C GLY A 81 10.01 6.87 4.68
N SER A 82 10.90 5.88 4.60
CA SER A 82 11.77 5.52 5.71
C SER A 82 12.80 6.63 6.04
N ALA A 83 13.35 7.33 5.05
CA ALA A 83 14.33 8.39 5.32
C ALA A 83 13.72 9.64 6.00
N ILE A 84 12.43 9.92 5.75
CA ILE A 84 11.72 11.07 6.33
C ILE A 84 11.48 10.88 7.84
N MET A 85 11.40 9.64 8.32
CA MET A 85 11.24 9.33 9.74
C MET A 85 12.62 9.08 10.39
N PRO A 86 13.10 9.96 11.29
CA PRO A 86 14.37 9.75 11.96
C PRO A 86 14.26 8.61 12.99
N THR A 87 15.18 7.64 12.90
CA THR A 87 15.28 6.46 13.79
C THR A 87 16.17 6.67 15.01
N ASN A 88 17.07 7.67 14.97
CA ASN A 88 18.14 7.84 15.97
C ASN A 88 18.15 9.26 16.55
N VAL A 89 17.09 9.65 17.25
CA VAL A 89 17.06 10.96 17.93
C VAL A 89 17.34 10.74 19.41
N ASP A 90 18.53 11.15 19.86
CA ASP A 90 18.87 11.30 21.28
C ASP A 90 17.75 12.01 22.04
N GLU A 91 17.46 11.57 23.27
CA GLU A 91 16.44 12.05 24.23
C GLU A 91 16.41 13.58 24.41
N ASN A 92 15.92 14.30 23.41
CA ASN A 92 15.66 15.72 23.44
C ASN A 92 14.16 15.91 23.19
N TYR A 93 13.44 16.20 24.27
CA TYR A 93 11.98 16.39 24.33
C TYR A 93 11.39 17.31 23.23
N GLN A 94 12.17 18.25 22.70
CA GLN A 94 11.75 19.15 21.61
C GLN A 94 11.73 18.46 20.23
N LEU A 95 12.63 17.50 19.98
CA LEU A 95 12.70 16.76 18.72
C LEU A 95 11.65 15.64 18.67
N GLU A 96 11.30 15.06 19.82
CA GLU A 96 10.23 14.06 19.94
C GLU A 96 8.87 14.63 19.50
N ARG A 97 8.52 15.85 19.96
CA ARG A 97 7.25 16.48 19.56
C ARG A 97 7.18 16.86 18.07
N ILE A 98 8.32 17.19 17.46
CA ILE A 98 8.39 17.48 16.01
C ILE A 98 8.25 16.17 15.21
N ARG A 99 8.84 15.08 15.71
CA ARG A 99 8.66 13.74 15.14
C ARG A 99 7.20 13.29 15.22
N ASP A 100 6.55 13.39 16.38
CA ASP A 100 5.15 12.94 16.53
C ASP A 100 4.20 13.71 15.60
N VAL A 101 4.39 15.02 15.47
CA VAL A 101 3.60 15.84 14.53
C VAL A 101 3.93 15.48 13.08
N GLY A 102 5.21 15.23 12.76
CA GLY A 102 5.65 14.81 11.43
C GLY A 102 5.09 13.44 11.02
N THR A 103 5.15 12.47 11.94
CA THR A 103 4.57 11.13 11.79
C THR A 103 3.06 11.23 11.61
N ALA A 104 2.34 11.88 12.51
CA ALA A 104 0.88 12.02 12.40
C ALA A 104 0.44 12.75 11.11
N ALA A 105 1.21 13.75 10.67
CA ALA A 105 0.95 14.43 9.40
C ALA A 105 1.19 13.51 8.19
N CYS A 106 2.25 12.69 8.21
CA CYS A 106 2.57 11.72 7.15
C CYS A 106 1.57 10.56 7.12
N GLU A 107 1.17 10.03 8.27
CA GLU A 107 0.11 9.02 8.39
C GLU A 107 -1.22 9.57 7.88
N GLY A 108 -1.59 10.79 8.29
CA GLY A 108 -2.79 11.46 7.82
C GLY A 108 -2.78 11.70 6.31
N LEU A 109 -1.63 12.10 5.74
CA LEU A 109 -1.47 12.27 4.29
C LEU A 109 -1.58 10.94 3.56
N THR A 110 -0.93 9.90 4.07
CA THR A 110 -0.95 8.55 3.49
C THR A 110 -2.36 7.95 3.53
N GLY A 111 -3.03 8.00 4.68
CA GLY A 111 -4.41 7.55 4.83
C GLY A 111 -5.37 8.35 3.96
N GLY A 112 -5.17 9.67 3.86
CA GLY A 112 -5.94 10.52 2.94
C GLY A 112 -5.73 10.16 1.47
N ALA A 113 -4.50 9.86 1.07
CA ALA A 113 -4.17 9.42 -0.30
C ALA A 113 -4.81 8.07 -0.63
N MET A 114 -4.77 7.10 0.30
CA MET A 114 -5.46 5.82 0.14
C MET A 114 -6.98 5.99 0.01
N LEU A 115 -7.61 6.85 0.83
CA LEU A 115 -9.04 7.16 0.72
C LEU A 115 -9.39 7.82 -0.62
N ALA A 116 -8.52 8.72 -1.11
CA ALA A 116 -8.68 9.34 -2.42
C ALA A 116 -8.59 8.29 -3.55
N MET A 117 -7.66 7.35 -3.47
CA MET A 117 -7.53 6.25 -4.46
C MET A 117 -8.75 5.33 -4.46
N VAL A 118 -9.19 4.89 -3.27
CA VAL A 118 -10.37 4.04 -3.13
C VAL A 118 -11.61 4.72 -3.71
N SER A 119 -11.79 6.01 -3.43
CA SER A 119 -12.98 6.75 -3.89
C SER A 119 -12.96 7.07 -5.39
N THR A 120 -11.79 7.32 -5.97
CA THR A 120 -11.67 7.77 -7.37
C THR A 120 -11.51 6.63 -8.37
N ALA A 121 -10.90 5.52 -7.98
CA ALA A 121 -10.58 4.42 -8.88
C ALA A 121 -11.26 3.10 -8.46
N MET A 122 -11.01 2.63 -7.23
CA MET A 122 -11.40 1.27 -6.86
C MET A 122 -12.91 1.07 -6.72
N VAL A 123 -13.62 1.99 -6.05
CA VAL A 123 -15.08 1.90 -5.88
C VAL A 123 -15.80 2.00 -7.24
N PRO A 124 -15.50 2.98 -8.12
CA PRO A 124 -16.09 3.06 -9.46
C PRO A 124 -15.84 1.81 -10.31
N GLU A 125 -14.61 1.28 -10.31
CA GLU A 125 -14.24 0.12 -11.13
C GLU A 125 -14.85 -1.18 -10.61
N ALA A 126 -14.91 -1.36 -9.29
CA ALA A 126 -15.59 -2.48 -8.68
C ALA A 126 -17.10 -2.46 -8.99
N TYR A 127 -17.73 -1.29 -8.98
CA TYR A 127 -19.14 -1.15 -9.34
C TYR A 127 -19.39 -1.44 -10.83
N LEU A 128 -18.47 -1.05 -11.72
CA LEU A 128 -18.57 -1.37 -13.15
C LEU A 128 -18.59 -2.88 -13.43
N HIS A 129 -17.83 -3.67 -12.67
CA HIS A 129 -17.71 -5.12 -12.90
C HIS A 129 -18.70 -5.96 -12.09
N ALA A 130 -18.96 -5.59 -10.83
CA ALA A 130 -19.76 -6.40 -9.90
C ALA A 130 -21.12 -5.76 -9.53
N GLY A 131 -21.42 -4.54 -10.00
CA GLY A 131 -22.66 -3.83 -9.68
C GLY A 131 -22.87 -3.65 -8.17
N ASP A 132 -24.11 -3.78 -7.70
CA ASP A 132 -24.47 -3.63 -6.28
C ASP A 132 -23.73 -4.59 -5.33
N LEU A 133 -23.25 -5.73 -5.84
CA LEU A 133 -22.52 -6.72 -5.06
C LEU A 133 -21.14 -6.21 -4.61
N SER A 134 -20.57 -5.23 -5.33
CA SER A 134 -19.29 -4.60 -4.99
C SER A 134 -19.29 -3.99 -3.58
N GLY A 135 -20.36 -3.27 -3.20
CA GLY A 135 -20.49 -2.65 -1.89
C GLY A 135 -20.58 -3.68 -0.77
N VAL A 136 -21.32 -4.78 -0.99
CA VAL A 136 -21.43 -5.88 -0.02
C VAL A 136 -20.08 -6.55 0.19
N LEU A 137 -19.34 -6.81 -0.89
CA LEU A 137 -18.01 -7.41 -0.82
C LEU A 137 -16.98 -6.47 -0.16
N PHE A 138 -17.06 -5.16 -0.43
CA PHE A 138 -16.21 -4.16 0.21
C PHE A 138 -16.40 -4.16 1.74
N VAL A 139 -17.66 -4.12 2.20
CA VAL A 139 -17.97 -4.17 3.64
C VAL A 139 -17.54 -5.52 4.24
N ALA A 140 -17.78 -6.63 3.54
CA ALA A 140 -17.36 -7.95 4.01
C ALA A 140 -15.83 -8.04 4.17
N GLY A 141 -15.06 -7.55 3.19
CA GLY A 141 -13.60 -7.48 3.27
C GLY A 141 -13.11 -6.62 4.43
N PHE A 142 -13.73 -5.45 4.65
CA PHE A 142 -13.42 -4.59 5.77
C PHE A 142 -13.69 -5.27 7.13
N LEU A 143 -14.84 -5.95 7.27
CA LEU A 143 -15.17 -6.70 8.49
C LEU A 143 -14.19 -7.85 8.75
N VAL A 144 -13.76 -8.56 7.69
CA VAL A 144 -12.74 -9.62 7.81
C VAL A 144 -11.41 -9.02 8.25
N SER A 145 -10.99 -7.88 7.69
CA SER A 145 -9.76 -7.19 8.09
C SER A 145 -9.78 -6.81 9.57
N VAL A 146 -10.85 -6.17 10.05
CA VAL A 146 -11.02 -5.80 11.46
C VAL A 146 -11.07 -7.03 12.38
N TYR A 147 -11.70 -8.12 11.92
CA TYR A 147 -11.71 -9.37 12.66
C TYR A 147 -10.31 -9.96 12.80
N LEU A 148 -9.52 -9.98 11.71
CA LEU A 148 -8.15 -10.47 11.71
C LEU A 148 -7.25 -9.63 12.61
N ASP A 149 -7.38 -8.30 12.58
CA ASP A 149 -6.66 -7.41 13.49
C ASP A 149 -7.01 -7.70 14.96
N GLY A 150 -8.31 -7.82 15.27
CA GLY A 150 -8.76 -8.15 16.62
C GLY A 150 -8.32 -9.54 17.11
N VAL A 151 -8.17 -10.51 16.21
CA VAL A 151 -7.60 -11.83 16.49
C VAL A 151 -6.08 -11.71 16.67
N GLY A 152 -5.39 -10.97 15.80
CA GLY A 152 -3.97 -10.68 15.89
C GLY A 152 -3.58 -10.03 17.21
N ALA A 153 -4.35 -9.05 17.69
CA ALA A 153 -4.17 -8.41 18.98
C ALA A 153 -4.37 -9.36 20.19
N ARG A 154 -5.13 -10.45 20.01
CA ARG A 154 -5.38 -11.45 21.06
C ARG A 154 -4.35 -12.57 21.11
N TYR A 155 -3.73 -12.92 19.98
CA TYR A 155 -2.76 -14.01 19.87
C TYR A 155 -1.32 -13.54 19.65
N GLY A 156 -1.12 -12.29 19.23
CA GLY A 156 0.16 -11.61 19.27
C GLY A 156 0.52 -11.37 20.73
N GLY A 157 1.44 -12.17 21.27
CA GLY A 157 2.04 -11.89 22.57
C GLY A 157 2.59 -10.46 22.63
N PRO A 158 2.79 -9.89 23.84
CA PRO A 158 3.21 -8.50 23.99
C PRO A 158 4.41 -8.25 23.09
N GLN A 159 4.27 -7.33 22.13
CA GLN A 159 5.39 -6.83 21.36
C GLN A 159 6.40 -6.34 22.41
N SER A 160 7.49 -7.10 22.57
CA SER A 160 8.51 -6.77 23.55
C SER A 160 9.12 -5.45 23.11
N LEU A 161 8.72 -4.37 23.78
CA LEU A 161 9.51 -3.17 24.00
C LEU A 161 10.85 -3.63 24.57
N GLY A 162 11.78 -3.96 23.67
CA GLY A 162 13.09 -4.49 24.00
C GLY A 162 14.14 -3.42 23.79
N GLY A 163 14.58 -2.82 24.89
CA GLY A 163 15.93 -2.27 25.10
C GLY A 163 16.21 -0.90 24.50
#